data_AF-A0A954VGD1-F1
#
_entry.id   AF-A0A954VGD1-F1
#
_cell.length_a   1.000
_cell.length_b   1.000
_cell.length_c   1.000
_cell.angle_alpha   90.00
_cell.angle_beta   90.00
_cell.angle_gamma   90.00
#
_symmetry.space_group_name_H-M   'P 1'
#
loop_
_entity.id
_entity.type
_entity.pdbx_description
1 polymer ?
#
loop_
_entity_poly.entity_id
_entity_poly.type
_entity_poly.pdbx_seq_one_letter_code
_entity_poly.pdbx_strand_id
1 'polypeptide(L)'
;AGRQQFLDLLRYLIEIRDGGQLAARNLEPAPHLYAARPIPAYEQNIDHAAMIAELGDENFKRGKAIYQRVCANCHGTHDTMGSLPTSLRFATGQFKNGSDPYTMYQTLTRGFGMMQPQTWMVPQQKYDVIHYIRQAYLKRHNASQYVEVTDAWLKSLPTGSSRGPDAQVMEPWITMDYGPMLINTYEIGDDGHNFAYKGIAVRLDHGPGGVARGRHWMIFDHDTLRVAAAWSGSGFIDWAGIHFDGQHGRHPRVVGAVAIENRTGPGWQHPTDETWEDTRIVGRDGRRYGPLPREWGDYQGVYRHDDRAIIAYRIGTTDILESPLLLADQPTPVFARRIELQPHASSLTLRVADLPADATSPASINSEHVIIGNQEQNAYLVAGVRDATATTEWIVDDRSVQLRLQPSNTPASLTLWFTSVDATDNATGIVQQVEGLAPADGSLSDSIHGGEPTMPDVVTTQPVVGSDDGSFAVDVLTYPDANPWLARVRLTGFDFFEDGDSLAICSWDGDVWKVTGVDLLDGPLTWRRVARGLFQPLGLRIVDGEIFVTCRDQLVKLHDLNGDDEIDHYESFNHDHQVTEHF
;
A
#
# COMPACT_ATOMS: atom_id res chain seq x y z
N ALA A 1 4.55 8.12 -25.92
CA ALA A 1 3.49 7.10 -26.04
C ALA A 1 3.94 6.07 -27.06
N GLY A 2 3.90 4.78 -26.70
CA GLY A 2 4.30 3.67 -27.56
C GLY A 2 3.23 3.31 -28.61
N ARG A 3 3.60 2.48 -29.60
CA ARG A 3 2.67 2.02 -30.66
C ARG A 3 1.45 1.31 -30.09
N GLN A 4 1.63 0.50 -29.04
CA GLN A 4 0.54 -0.25 -28.41
C GLN A 4 -0.50 0.68 -27.78
N GLN A 5 -0.07 1.64 -26.96
CA GLN A 5 -0.96 2.66 -26.37
C GLN A 5 -1.77 3.44 -27.42
N PHE A 6 -1.17 3.73 -28.58
CA PHE A 6 -1.88 4.37 -29.69
C PHE A 6 -2.94 3.44 -30.31
N LEU A 7 -2.63 2.16 -30.47
CA LEU A 7 -3.57 1.15 -30.98
C LEU A 7 -4.70 0.87 -29.98
N ASP A 8 -4.41 0.84 -28.68
CA ASP A 8 -5.41 0.66 -27.62
C ASP A 8 -6.35 1.86 -27.55
N LEU A 9 -5.81 3.08 -27.66
CA LEU A 9 -6.62 4.30 -27.76
C LEU A 9 -7.49 4.29 -29.03
N LEU A 10 -6.93 3.88 -30.18
CA LEU A 10 -7.70 3.73 -31.42
C LEU A 10 -8.81 2.70 -31.28
N ARG A 11 -8.53 1.54 -30.67
CA ARG A 11 -9.52 0.50 -30.42
C ARG A 11 -10.62 1.01 -29.51
N TYR A 12 -10.29 1.66 -28.40
CA TYR A 12 -11.25 2.28 -27.48
C TYR A 12 -12.15 3.28 -28.20
N LEU A 13 -11.57 4.17 -29.02
CA LEU A 13 -12.33 5.15 -29.80
C LEU A 13 -13.21 4.49 -30.88
N ILE A 14 -12.74 3.40 -31.49
CA ILE A 14 -13.51 2.61 -32.46
C ILE A 14 -14.68 1.91 -31.77
N GLU A 15 -14.48 1.29 -30.60
CA GLU A 15 -15.55 0.65 -29.82
C GLU A 15 -16.62 1.65 -29.38
N ILE A 16 -16.22 2.86 -28.95
CA ILE A 16 -17.17 3.93 -28.62
C ILE A 16 -17.91 4.43 -29.86
N ARG A 17 -17.21 4.62 -30.99
CA ARG A 17 -17.81 5.06 -32.26
C ARG A 17 -18.86 4.05 -32.74
N ASP A 18 -18.52 2.77 -32.71
CA ASP A 18 -19.35 1.70 -33.29
C ASP A 18 -20.47 1.27 -32.34
N GLY A 19 -20.22 1.27 -31.02
CA GLY A 19 -21.18 0.89 -29.99
C GLY A 19 -22.00 2.04 -29.38
N GLY A 20 -21.69 3.29 -29.73
CA GLY A 20 -22.44 4.48 -29.31
C GLY A 20 -22.48 4.70 -27.79
N GLN A 21 -23.53 5.35 -27.30
CA GLN A 21 -23.66 5.73 -25.88
C GLN A 21 -23.65 4.53 -24.91
N LEU A 22 -24.11 3.36 -25.33
CA LEU A 22 -24.14 2.17 -24.47
C LEU A 22 -22.73 1.61 -24.25
N ALA A 23 -21.95 1.46 -25.33
CA ALA A 23 -20.54 1.05 -25.22
C ALA A 23 -19.72 2.08 -24.44
N ALA A 24 -19.99 3.38 -24.64
CA ALA A 24 -19.34 4.43 -23.87
C ALA A 24 -19.60 4.32 -22.36
N ARG A 25 -20.81 3.93 -21.93
CA ARG A 25 -21.14 3.70 -20.51
C ARG A 25 -20.51 2.42 -19.96
N ASN A 26 -20.45 1.36 -20.76
CA ASN A 26 -19.84 0.10 -20.32
C ASN A 26 -18.31 0.18 -20.23
N LEU A 27 -17.70 1.03 -21.06
CA LEU A 27 -16.26 1.32 -21.04
C LEU A 27 -15.90 2.50 -20.13
N GLU A 28 -16.91 3.14 -19.52
CA GLU A 28 -16.68 4.21 -18.57
C GLU A 28 -15.98 3.63 -17.33
N PRO A 29 -14.83 4.17 -16.91
CA PRO A 29 -14.18 3.71 -15.69
C PRO A 29 -15.17 3.82 -14.52
N ALA A 30 -15.04 2.97 -13.51
CA ALA A 30 -15.87 3.11 -12.32
C ALA A 30 -15.77 4.56 -11.79
N PRO A 31 -16.88 5.23 -11.41
CA PRO A 31 -16.87 6.66 -11.10
C PRO A 31 -15.85 7.06 -10.03
N HIS A 32 -15.51 6.18 -9.09
CA HIS A 32 -14.47 6.43 -8.08
C HIS A 32 -13.05 6.53 -8.65
N LEU A 33 -12.80 6.06 -9.87
CA LEU A 33 -11.52 6.15 -10.58
C LEU A 33 -11.28 7.56 -11.18
N TYR A 34 -12.32 8.37 -11.38
CA TYR A 34 -12.21 9.74 -11.90
C TYR A 34 -12.95 10.79 -11.06
N ALA A 35 -13.72 10.40 -10.05
CA ALA A 35 -14.39 11.31 -9.14
C ALA A 35 -13.34 12.14 -8.38
N ALA A 36 -13.48 13.46 -8.43
CA ALA A 36 -12.62 14.35 -7.67
C ALA A 36 -12.73 14.01 -6.18
N ARG A 37 -11.59 13.72 -5.56
CA ARG A 37 -11.53 13.43 -4.12
C ARG A 37 -12.22 14.55 -3.33
N PRO A 38 -13.04 14.24 -2.32
CA PRO A 38 -13.68 15.25 -1.51
C PRO A 38 -12.62 16.13 -0.85
N ILE A 39 -12.75 17.44 -1.07
CA ILE A 39 -11.83 18.43 -0.53
C ILE A 39 -12.19 18.64 0.95
N PRO A 40 -11.20 18.67 1.88
CA PRO A 40 -11.46 18.96 3.28
C PRO A 40 -12.30 20.22 3.47
N ALA A 41 -13.26 20.19 4.39
CA ALA A 41 -14.23 21.29 4.58
C ALA A 41 -13.55 22.65 4.85
N TYR A 42 -12.39 22.65 5.53
CA TYR A 42 -11.65 23.88 5.83
C TYR A 42 -11.18 24.63 4.57
N GLU A 43 -10.98 23.95 3.44
CA GLU A 43 -10.51 24.55 2.18
C GLU A 43 -11.51 25.55 1.59
N GLN A 44 -12.77 25.54 2.06
CA GLN A 44 -13.81 26.46 1.61
C GLN A 44 -13.75 27.83 2.32
N ASN A 45 -13.02 27.95 3.43
CA ASN A 45 -13.00 29.15 4.27
C ASN A 45 -11.57 29.68 4.54
N ILE A 46 -10.66 29.53 3.57
CA ILE A 46 -9.27 29.98 3.71
C ILE A 46 -9.13 31.47 3.38
N ASP A 47 -8.47 32.22 4.25
CA ASP A 47 -8.04 33.59 3.99
C ASP A 47 -6.78 33.60 3.11
N HIS A 48 -6.99 33.33 1.81
CA HIS A 48 -5.92 33.26 0.83
C HIS A 48 -5.14 34.59 0.73
N ALA A 49 -5.82 35.73 0.86
CA ALA A 49 -5.21 37.05 0.74
C ALA A 49 -4.20 37.30 1.86
N ALA A 50 -4.58 37.06 3.12
CA ALA A 50 -3.67 37.22 4.25
C ALA A 50 -2.49 36.26 4.17
N MET A 51 -2.73 34.99 3.81
CA MET A 51 -1.66 34.00 3.66
C MET A 51 -0.63 34.38 2.60
N ILE A 52 -1.06 34.92 1.46
CA ILE A 52 -0.15 35.34 0.39
C ILE A 52 0.60 36.61 0.77
N ALA A 53 -0.07 37.58 1.41
CA ALA A 53 0.51 38.87 1.78
C ALA A 53 1.66 38.73 2.81
N GLU A 54 1.63 37.68 3.63
CA GLU A 54 2.62 37.45 4.69
C GLU A 54 3.82 36.58 4.26
N LEU A 55 3.88 36.12 3.01
CA LEU A 55 4.97 35.24 2.54
C LEU A 55 6.33 35.95 2.54
N GLY A 56 7.32 35.34 3.20
CA GLY A 56 8.69 35.83 3.24
C GLY A 56 9.77 34.73 3.25
N ASP A 57 10.96 35.06 3.74
CA ASP A 57 12.14 34.18 3.67
C ASP A 57 11.96 32.84 4.40
N GLU A 58 11.25 32.82 5.53
CA GLU A 58 10.98 31.58 6.26
C GLU A 58 10.02 30.67 5.48
N ASN A 59 9.01 31.23 4.82
CA ASN A 59 8.14 30.49 3.89
C ASN A 59 8.96 29.95 2.71
N PHE A 60 9.89 30.74 2.18
CA PHE A 60 10.79 30.29 1.11
C PHE A 60 11.64 29.09 1.52
N LYS A 61 12.23 29.11 2.72
CA LYS A 61 13.03 27.99 3.25
C LYS A 61 12.18 26.72 3.42
N ARG A 62 11.01 26.82 4.05
CA ARG A 62 10.09 25.66 4.21
C ARG A 62 9.60 25.15 2.86
N GLY A 63 9.25 26.05 1.94
CA GLY A 63 8.84 25.73 0.59
C GLY A 63 9.91 25.02 -0.22
N LYS A 64 11.19 25.43 -0.07
CA LYS A 64 12.34 24.75 -0.67
C LYS A 64 12.44 23.31 -0.18
N ALA A 65 12.34 23.09 1.14
CA ALA A 65 12.43 21.75 1.72
C ALA A 65 11.30 20.84 1.20
N ILE A 66 10.07 21.33 1.12
CA ILE A 66 8.94 20.61 0.53
C ILE A 66 9.21 20.31 -0.95
N TYR A 67 9.63 21.31 -1.72
CA TYR A 67 9.86 21.16 -3.16
C TYR A 67 10.92 20.10 -3.46
N GLN A 68 12.08 20.20 -2.82
CA GLN A 68 13.20 19.29 -3.06
C GLN A 68 12.82 17.84 -2.76
N ARG A 69 11.97 17.66 -1.75
CA ARG A 69 11.60 16.33 -1.28
C ARG A 69 10.48 15.70 -2.11
N VAL A 70 9.48 16.47 -2.50
CA VAL A 70 8.23 15.93 -3.05
C VAL A 70 8.03 16.28 -4.52
N CYS A 71 8.39 17.49 -4.91
CA CYS A 71 8.01 18.05 -6.20
C CYS A 71 9.13 17.92 -7.23
N ALA A 72 10.39 18.02 -6.80
CA ALA A 72 11.57 18.07 -7.67
C ALA A 72 11.75 16.78 -8.48
N ASN A 73 11.34 15.62 -7.96
CA ASN A 73 11.43 14.35 -8.68
C ASN A 73 10.66 14.42 -10.01
N CYS A 74 9.41 14.88 -9.97
CA CYS A 74 8.59 14.99 -11.17
C CYS A 74 8.90 16.24 -12.00
N HIS A 75 9.07 17.40 -11.34
CA HIS A 75 9.16 18.70 -12.01
C HIS A 75 10.61 19.13 -12.36
N GLY A 76 11.61 18.41 -11.85
CA GLY A 76 13.02 18.73 -11.98
C GLY A 76 13.47 19.89 -11.09
N THR A 77 14.71 20.31 -11.31
CA THR A 77 15.25 21.58 -10.82
C THR A 77 15.56 22.48 -12.02
N HIS A 78 16.28 23.58 -11.82
CA HIS A 78 16.78 24.38 -12.94
C HIS A 78 17.77 23.55 -13.79
N ASP A 79 18.69 22.86 -13.10
CA ASP A 79 19.83 22.18 -13.73
C ASP A 79 19.53 20.71 -14.05
N THR A 80 18.63 20.09 -13.29
CA THR A 80 18.29 18.67 -13.41
C THR A 80 16.90 18.50 -13.97
N MET A 81 16.74 17.64 -14.97
CA MET A 81 15.42 17.28 -15.48
C MET A 81 14.70 16.36 -14.50
N GLY A 82 13.38 16.53 -14.33
CA GLY A 82 12.56 15.60 -13.56
C GLY A 82 12.34 14.29 -14.31
N SER A 83 11.95 13.25 -13.57
CA SER A 83 11.71 11.91 -14.10
C SER A 83 10.50 11.83 -15.05
N LEU A 84 9.49 12.69 -14.85
CA LEU A 84 8.27 12.69 -15.64
C LEU A 84 8.31 13.71 -16.80
N PRO A 85 8.44 13.29 -18.08
CA PRO A 85 8.60 14.21 -19.21
C PRO A 85 7.40 15.15 -19.44
N THR A 86 6.21 14.73 -19.00
CA THR A 86 4.97 15.51 -19.11
C THR A 86 4.79 16.54 -18.00
N SER A 87 5.60 16.47 -16.94
CA SER A 87 5.51 17.41 -15.82
C SER A 87 6.02 18.80 -16.22
N LEU A 88 5.36 19.84 -15.70
CA LEU A 88 5.74 21.21 -15.99
C LEU A 88 7.11 21.53 -15.37
N ARG A 89 8.10 21.85 -16.22
CA ARG A 89 9.38 22.39 -15.78
C ARG A 89 9.22 23.86 -15.43
N PHE A 90 9.21 24.22 -14.14
CA PHE A 90 8.89 25.60 -13.74
C PHE A 90 9.86 26.65 -14.27
N ALA A 91 11.13 26.29 -14.47
CA ALA A 91 12.16 27.21 -14.96
C ALA A 91 11.95 27.64 -16.43
N THR A 92 11.22 26.88 -17.25
CA THR A 92 11.13 27.14 -18.71
C THR A 92 9.75 26.89 -19.32
N GLY A 93 8.88 26.11 -18.67
CA GLY A 93 7.60 25.68 -19.21
C GLY A 93 6.48 26.71 -19.09
N GLN A 94 5.41 26.52 -19.87
CA GLN A 94 4.20 27.35 -19.81
C GLN A 94 3.11 26.67 -18.99
N PHE A 95 2.53 27.41 -18.04
CA PHE A 95 1.41 26.93 -17.22
C PHE A 95 0.14 26.78 -18.06
N LYS A 96 -0.56 25.67 -17.85
CA LYS A 96 -1.83 25.37 -18.53
C LYS A 96 -3.06 25.57 -17.63
N ASN A 97 -2.86 25.74 -16.33
CA ASN A 97 -3.94 25.89 -15.33
C ASN A 97 -3.79 27.16 -14.48
N GLY A 98 -3.19 28.22 -15.05
CA GLY A 98 -2.84 29.45 -14.34
C GLY A 98 -1.52 29.36 -13.56
N SER A 99 -0.82 30.49 -13.43
CA SER A 99 0.49 30.62 -12.78
C SER A 99 0.51 31.62 -11.61
N ASP A 100 -0.64 32.23 -11.29
CA ASP A 100 -0.81 33.03 -10.09
C ASP A 100 -0.86 32.14 -8.84
N PRO A 101 -0.58 32.67 -7.63
CA PRO A 101 -0.49 31.86 -6.43
C PRO A 101 -1.79 31.08 -6.13
N TYR A 102 -2.94 31.66 -6.42
CA TYR A 102 -4.22 31.06 -6.08
C TYR A 102 -4.58 29.92 -7.05
N THR A 103 -4.33 30.09 -8.35
CA THR A 103 -4.53 28.98 -9.31
C THR A 103 -3.53 27.84 -9.11
N MET A 104 -2.29 28.15 -8.75
CA MET A 104 -1.32 27.13 -8.29
C MET A 104 -1.83 26.41 -7.04
N TYR A 105 -2.42 27.13 -6.08
CA TYR A 105 -3.03 26.54 -4.89
C TYR A 105 -4.17 25.59 -5.26
N GLN A 106 -5.07 25.99 -6.17
CA GLN A 106 -6.15 25.12 -6.65
C GLN A 106 -5.61 23.87 -7.35
N THR A 107 -4.50 23.98 -8.08
CA THR A 107 -3.82 22.81 -8.68
C THR A 107 -3.31 21.85 -7.61
N LEU A 108 -2.68 22.34 -6.55
CA LEU A 108 -2.26 21.49 -5.43
C LEU A 108 -3.45 20.87 -4.69
N THR A 109 -4.57 21.59 -4.56
CA THR A 109 -5.75 21.12 -3.82
C THR A 109 -6.60 20.13 -4.60
N ARG A 110 -6.70 20.29 -5.93
CA ARG A 110 -7.67 19.56 -6.78
C ARG A 110 -7.00 18.67 -7.82
N GLY A 111 -5.68 18.73 -7.94
CA GLY A 111 -4.96 18.12 -9.04
C GLY A 111 -5.18 18.86 -10.37
N PHE A 112 -4.38 18.49 -11.37
CA PHE A 112 -4.56 18.96 -12.76
C PHE A 112 -3.85 18.03 -13.73
N GLY A 113 -4.57 17.56 -14.77
CA GLY A 113 -4.03 16.56 -15.69
C GLY A 113 -3.62 15.28 -14.95
N MET A 114 -2.36 14.87 -15.09
CA MET A 114 -1.80 13.71 -14.37
C MET A 114 -1.30 14.04 -12.95
N MET A 115 -1.26 15.33 -12.57
CA MET A 115 -0.84 15.72 -11.23
C MET A 115 -1.99 15.49 -10.25
N GLN A 116 -1.79 14.55 -9.33
CA GLN A 116 -2.78 14.20 -8.31
C GLN A 116 -2.93 15.32 -7.26
N PRO A 117 -4.13 15.47 -6.66
CA PRO A 117 -4.35 16.36 -5.52
C PRO A 117 -3.37 16.04 -4.37
N GLN A 118 -2.73 17.06 -3.83
CA GLN A 118 -1.79 16.95 -2.72
C GLN A 118 -2.52 17.08 -1.39
N THR A 119 -3.35 16.08 -1.07
CA THR A 119 -4.27 16.10 0.09
C THR A 119 -3.56 16.05 1.45
N TRP A 120 -2.26 15.74 1.46
CA TRP A 120 -1.43 15.72 2.66
C TRP A 120 -0.94 17.13 3.07
N MET A 121 -0.94 18.10 2.17
CA MET A 121 -0.50 19.46 2.49
C MET A 121 -1.64 20.29 3.07
N VAL A 122 -1.35 20.98 4.18
CA VAL A 122 -2.22 22.04 4.70
C VAL A 122 -2.01 23.35 3.92
N PRO A 123 -2.90 24.36 4.06
CA PRO A 123 -2.83 25.58 3.27
C PRO A 123 -1.49 26.33 3.37
N GLN A 124 -0.87 26.37 4.56
CA GLN A 124 0.44 26.99 4.76
C GLN A 124 1.53 26.32 3.92
N GLN A 125 1.60 24.98 3.92
CA GLN A 125 2.60 24.22 3.18
C GLN A 125 2.43 24.38 1.66
N LYS A 126 1.19 24.42 1.17
CA LYS A 126 0.88 24.74 -0.23
C LYS A 126 1.43 26.10 -0.62
N TYR A 127 1.16 27.14 0.19
CA TYR A 127 1.67 28.47 -0.11
C TYR A 127 3.18 28.61 0.07
N ASP A 128 3.80 27.90 1.01
CA ASP A 128 5.25 27.85 1.17
C ASP A 128 5.91 27.29 -0.11
N VAL A 129 5.47 26.15 -0.63
CA VAL A 129 6.04 25.57 -1.87
C VAL A 129 5.74 26.42 -3.11
N ILE A 130 4.54 27.01 -3.20
CA ILE A 130 4.19 27.96 -4.27
C ILE A 130 5.11 29.18 -4.22
N HIS A 131 5.36 29.72 -3.03
CA HIS A 131 6.26 30.84 -2.84
C HIS A 131 7.67 30.50 -3.31
N TYR A 132 8.20 29.34 -2.91
CA TYR A 132 9.49 28.85 -3.38
C TYR A 132 9.52 28.73 -4.91
N ILE A 133 8.55 28.06 -5.53
CA ILE A 133 8.50 27.90 -7.00
C ILE A 133 8.52 29.26 -7.70
N ARG A 134 7.69 30.18 -7.22
CA ARG A 134 7.56 31.53 -7.80
C ARG A 134 8.85 32.32 -7.68
N GLN A 135 9.52 32.31 -6.53
CA GLN A 135 10.73 33.10 -6.31
C GLN A 135 11.98 32.44 -6.90
N ALA A 136 12.12 31.12 -6.79
CA ALA A 136 13.29 30.38 -7.24
C ALA A 136 13.29 30.15 -8.76
N TYR A 137 12.13 29.88 -9.37
CA TYR A 137 12.03 29.57 -10.79
C TYR A 137 11.36 30.67 -11.58
N LEU A 138 10.12 31.06 -11.26
CA LEU A 138 9.35 31.94 -12.14
C LEU A 138 9.95 33.34 -12.22
N LYS A 139 10.24 33.97 -11.08
CA LYS A 139 10.80 35.32 -11.04
C LYS A 139 12.19 35.41 -11.68
N ARG A 140 12.99 34.35 -11.54
CA ARG A 140 14.41 34.35 -11.96
C ARG A 140 14.63 33.83 -13.37
N HIS A 141 13.88 32.81 -13.79
CA HIS A 141 14.15 32.04 -15.00
C HIS A 141 12.96 32.00 -15.97
N ASN A 142 11.74 32.29 -15.51
CA ASN A 142 10.51 32.20 -16.32
C ASN A 142 9.58 33.39 -16.09
N ALA A 143 10.12 34.61 -16.29
CA ALA A 143 9.42 35.85 -15.94
C ALA A 143 8.10 36.04 -16.69
N SER A 144 7.96 35.48 -17.90
CA SER A 144 6.70 35.47 -18.67
C SER A 144 5.55 34.73 -18.01
N GLN A 145 5.83 33.90 -16.99
CA GLN A 145 4.83 33.17 -16.21
C GLN A 145 4.71 33.72 -14.79
N TYR A 146 5.52 34.70 -14.39
CA TYR A 146 5.45 35.32 -13.08
C TYR A 146 4.34 36.37 -13.03
N VAL A 147 3.29 36.09 -12.27
CA VAL A 147 2.19 37.05 -12.02
C VAL A 147 2.51 37.88 -10.79
N GLU A 148 2.57 39.21 -10.90
CA GLU A 148 2.77 40.10 -9.76
C GLU A 148 1.54 40.12 -8.83
N VAL A 149 1.78 40.06 -7.51
CA VAL A 149 0.74 40.13 -6.49
C VAL A 149 0.55 41.59 -6.12
N THR A 150 -0.61 42.16 -6.48
CA THR A 150 -0.99 43.54 -6.16
C THR A 150 -2.15 43.57 -5.17
N ASP A 151 -2.37 44.71 -4.50
CA ASP A 151 -3.51 44.89 -3.59
C ASP A 151 -4.87 44.67 -4.28
N ALA A 152 -4.98 45.09 -5.54
CA ALA A 152 -6.18 44.88 -6.34
C ALA A 152 -6.41 43.39 -6.62
N TRP A 153 -5.34 42.64 -6.90
CA TRP A 153 -5.40 41.20 -7.09
C TRP A 153 -5.74 40.45 -5.79
N LEU A 154 -5.12 40.83 -4.65
CA LEU A 154 -5.44 40.23 -3.34
C LEU A 154 -6.92 40.42 -2.98
N LYS A 155 -7.50 41.58 -3.27
CA LYS A 155 -8.94 41.86 -3.06
C LYS A 155 -9.87 41.08 -3.99
N SER A 156 -9.35 40.50 -5.07
CA SER A 156 -10.13 39.68 -6.01
C SER A 156 -10.24 38.22 -5.58
N LEU A 157 -9.46 37.79 -4.58
CA LEU A 157 -9.47 36.42 -4.08
C LEU A 157 -10.74 36.10 -3.30
N PRO A 158 -11.15 34.82 -3.22
CA PRO A 158 -12.24 34.40 -2.34
C PRO A 158 -12.00 34.84 -0.90
N THR A 159 -13.07 35.30 -0.25
CA THR A 159 -13.03 35.68 1.16
C THR A 159 -13.05 34.44 2.04
N GLY A 160 -12.20 34.41 3.05
CA GLY A 160 -12.21 33.41 4.11
C GLY A 160 -11.67 33.99 5.41
N SER A 161 -11.82 33.26 6.51
CA SER A 161 -11.37 33.70 7.85
C SER A 161 -10.40 32.73 8.53
N SER A 162 -10.14 31.57 7.94
CA SER A 162 -9.27 30.54 8.48
C SER A 162 -7.92 30.48 7.76
N ARG A 163 -6.88 30.02 8.45
CA ARG A 163 -5.61 29.65 7.80
C ARG A 163 -5.50 28.13 7.53
N GLY A 164 -6.56 27.39 7.87
CA GLY A 164 -6.56 25.94 7.91
C GLY A 164 -5.86 25.38 9.15
N PRO A 165 -5.66 24.06 9.22
CA PRO A 165 -4.91 23.42 10.29
C PRO A 165 -3.43 23.82 10.27
N ASP A 166 -2.76 23.67 11.42
CA ASP A 166 -1.32 23.92 11.55
C ASP A 166 -0.50 23.02 10.62
N ALA A 167 0.69 23.51 10.22
CA ALA A 167 1.61 22.75 9.38
C ALA A 167 1.93 21.39 10.00
N GLN A 168 1.63 20.33 9.25
CA GLN A 168 2.00 18.99 9.65
C GLN A 168 3.48 18.74 9.36
N VAL A 169 4.18 18.11 10.29
CA VAL A 169 5.56 17.65 10.03
C VAL A 169 5.49 16.63 8.90
N MET A 170 6.29 16.83 7.86
CA MET A 170 6.41 15.85 6.78
C MET A 170 7.22 14.65 7.27
N GLU A 171 6.52 13.69 7.84
CA GLU A 171 7.09 12.44 8.30
C GLU A 171 7.45 11.55 7.11
N PRO A 172 8.76 11.23 6.93
CA PRO A 172 9.22 10.41 5.80
C PRO A 172 8.47 9.10 5.61
N TRP A 173 8.21 8.41 6.70
CA TRP A 173 7.58 7.11 6.68
C TRP A 173 6.11 7.17 6.27
N ILE A 174 5.39 8.26 6.55
CA ILE A 174 3.99 8.43 6.10
C ILE A 174 3.92 8.66 4.58
N THR A 175 4.94 9.34 4.04
CA THR A 175 4.91 9.79 2.65
C THR A 175 5.52 8.82 1.66
N MET A 176 6.34 7.88 2.15
CA MET A 176 6.97 6.83 1.37
C MET A 176 5.93 5.92 0.73
N ASP A 177 6.14 5.58 -0.55
CA ASP A 177 5.36 4.57 -1.25
C ASP A 177 5.99 3.18 -1.03
N TYR A 178 5.40 2.41 -0.12
CA TYR A 178 5.81 1.01 0.16
C TYR A 178 5.25 0.01 -0.86
N GLY A 179 4.44 0.46 -1.83
CA GLY A 179 3.66 -0.42 -2.69
C GLY A 179 2.32 -0.83 -2.08
N PRO A 180 1.63 -1.82 -2.69
CA PRO A 180 0.28 -2.20 -2.27
C PRO A 180 0.22 -2.86 -0.89
N MET A 181 1.37 -3.31 -0.37
CA MET A 181 1.47 -3.95 0.94
C MET A 181 2.68 -3.46 1.72
N LEU A 182 2.61 -3.60 3.05
CA LEU A 182 3.75 -3.44 3.95
C LEU A 182 3.75 -4.60 4.94
N ILE A 183 4.89 -5.28 5.05
CA ILE A 183 5.09 -6.33 6.03
C ILE A 183 5.68 -5.70 7.30
N ASN A 184 5.03 -5.91 8.44
CA ASN A 184 5.46 -5.39 9.74
C ASN A 184 4.83 -6.17 10.90
N THR A 185 5.22 -5.83 12.14
CA THR A 185 4.42 -6.16 13.31
C THR A 185 3.32 -5.13 13.46
N TYR A 186 2.07 -5.59 13.63
CA TYR A 186 0.92 -4.72 13.85
C TYR A 186 0.21 -5.07 15.14
N GLU A 187 -0.11 -4.06 15.95
CA GLU A 187 -1.04 -4.17 17.07
C GLU A 187 -2.46 -3.87 16.59
N ILE A 188 -3.40 -4.75 16.92
CA ILE A 188 -4.84 -4.59 16.69
C ILE A 188 -5.49 -4.28 18.05
N GLY A 189 -6.31 -3.24 18.11
CA GLY A 189 -6.81 -2.72 19.39
C GLY A 189 -5.77 -1.88 20.13
N ASP A 190 -5.93 -1.66 21.43
CA ASP A 190 -5.06 -0.82 22.26
C ASP A 190 -4.71 -1.40 23.63
N ASP A 191 -4.97 -2.69 23.81
CA ASP A 191 -4.76 -3.41 25.07
C ASP A 191 -3.41 -4.14 25.13
N GLY A 192 -2.62 -4.11 24.05
CA GLY A 192 -1.35 -4.80 23.95
C GLY A 192 -1.47 -6.32 24.00
N HIS A 193 -2.57 -6.92 23.51
CA HIS A 193 -2.77 -8.37 23.52
C HIS A 193 -2.92 -9.01 22.13
N ASN A 194 -3.32 -8.26 21.10
CA ASN A 194 -3.53 -8.80 19.75
C ASN A 194 -2.49 -8.27 18.75
N PHE A 195 -1.56 -9.13 18.33
CA PHE A 195 -0.48 -8.78 17.41
C PHE A 195 -0.45 -9.69 16.19
N ALA A 196 -0.37 -9.11 15.01
CA ALA A 196 0.17 -9.78 13.84
C ALA A 196 1.68 -9.57 13.83
N TYR A 197 2.45 -10.49 14.42
CA TYR A 197 3.91 -10.34 14.54
C TYR A 197 4.60 -10.25 13.17
N LYS A 198 4.07 -10.99 12.21
CA LYS A 198 4.51 -10.99 10.82
C LYS A 198 3.32 -10.75 9.90
N GLY A 199 2.74 -9.56 10.06
CA GLY A 199 1.56 -9.13 9.34
C GLY A 199 1.90 -8.58 7.97
N ILE A 200 1.19 -9.06 6.95
CA ILE A 200 1.16 -8.51 5.59
C ILE A 200 -0.08 -7.62 5.52
N ALA A 201 0.10 -6.31 5.70
CA ALA A 201 -0.98 -5.35 5.56
C ALA A 201 -1.13 -4.94 4.10
N VAL A 202 -2.32 -5.12 3.53
CA VAL A 202 -2.61 -4.86 2.11
C VAL A 202 -3.65 -3.76 2.00
N ARG A 203 -3.42 -2.79 1.12
CA ARG A 203 -4.42 -1.77 0.73
C ARG A 203 -5.38 -2.37 -0.30
N LEU A 204 -6.68 -2.09 -0.12
CA LEU A 204 -7.73 -2.69 -0.95
C LEU A 204 -8.43 -1.70 -1.88
N ASP A 205 -8.34 -0.41 -1.61
CA ASP A 205 -8.82 0.63 -2.52
C ASP A 205 -7.78 1.01 -3.55
N HIS A 206 -8.23 1.28 -4.78
CA HIS A 206 -7.36 1.77 -5.84
C HIS A 206 -6.85 3.19 -5.56
N GLY A 207 -5.60 3.43 -5.94
CA GLY A 207 -5.03 4.77 -6.00
C GLY A 207 -3.52 4.78 -5.80
N PRO A 208 -2.87 5.89 -6.18
CA PRO A 208 -1.42 6.01 -6.06
C PRO A 208 -0.95 6.13 -4.61
N GLY A 209 0.36 5.95 -4.40
CA GLY A 209 1.06 6.17 -3.13
C GLY A 209 1.07 4.98 -2.18
N GLY A 210 0.71 3.79 -2.68
CA GLY A 210 0.81 2.54 -1.93
C GLY A 210 -0.07 2.46 -0.69
N VAL A 211 0.28 1.54 0.20
CA VAL A 211 -0.51 1.15 1.37
C VAL A 211 -0.73 2.30 2.35
N ALA A 212 0.24 3.20 2.50
CA ALA A 212 0.18 4.35 3.38
C ALA A 212 -0.89 5.39 2.98
N ARG A 213 -1.39 5.33 1.73
CA ARG A 213 -2.37 6.27 1.15
C ARG A 213 -3.74 5.65 0.87
N GLY A 214 -3.98 4.44 1.39
CA GLY A 214 -5.27 3.76 1.30
C GLY A 214 -6.35 4.37 2.20
N ARG A 215 -7.50 3.71 2.17
CA ARG A 215 -8.65 3.93 3.07
C ARG A 215 -9.22 2.62 3.60
N HIS A 216 -8.94 1.49 2.94
CA HIS A 216 -9.42 0.17 3.34
C HIS A 216 -8.24 -0.80 3.30
N TRP A 217 -8.08 -1.58 4.37
CA TRP A 217 -6.95 -2.48 4.52
C TRP A 217 -7.34 -3.80 5.18
N MET A 218 -6.51 -4.81 4.93
CA MET A 218 -6.55 -6.09 5.63
C MET A 218 -5.14 -6.52 6.03
N ILE A 219 -4.99 -7.16 7.20
CA ILE A 219 -3.73 -7.76 7.65
C ILE A 219 -3.86 -9.27 7.66
N PHE A 220 -3.00 -9.95 6.91
CA PHE A 220 -2.78 -11.40 7.00
C PHE A 220 -1.53 -11.69 7.83
N ASP A 221 -1.63 -12.50 8.86
CA ASP A 221 -0.50 -12.87 9.72
C ASP A 221 0.06 -14.23 9.29
N HIS A 222 1.26 -14.26 8.73
CA HIS A 222 1.78 -15.50 8.14
C HIS A 222 2.30 -16.52 9.17
N ASP A 223 2.45 -16.13 10.45
CA ASP A 223 2.81 -17.08 11.50
C ASP A 223 1.60 -17.98 11.84
N THR A 224 0.38 -17.44 11.74
CA THR A 224 -0.85 -18.13 12.14
C THR A 224 -1.83 -18.37 11.00
N LEU A 225 -1.54 -17.84 9.82
CA LEU A 225 -2.36 -17.91 8.60
C LEU A 225 -3.78 -17.38 8.81
N ARG A 226 -3.94 -16.42 9.73
CA ARG A 226 -5.20 -15.71 10.01
C ARG A 226 -5.24 -14.38 9.27
N VAL A 227 -6.44 -13.93 8.96
CA VAL A 227 -6.68 -12.49 8.79
C VAL A 227 -6.81 -11.89 10.18
N ALA A 228 -5.85 -11.07 10.59
CA ALA A 228 -5.82 -10.48 11.93
C ALA A 228 -6.85 -9.35 12.06
N ALA A 229 -7.01 -8.51 11.03
CA ALA A 229 -8.01 -7.46 11.00
C ALA A 229 -8.34 -7.01 9.57
N ALA A 230 -9.51 -6.37 9.43
CA ALA A 230 -9.89 -5.55 8.29
C ALA A 230 -10.45 -4.22 8.80
N TRP A 231 -10.03 -3.09 8.24
CA TRP A 231 -10.43 -1.78 8.76
C TRP A 231 -10.50 -0.71 7.67
N SER A 232 -11.20 0.37 8.01
CA SER A 232 -11.30 1.56 7.17
C SER A 232 -10.92 2.82 7.94
N GLY A 233 -10.33 3.80 7.27
CA GLY A 233 -9.92 5.03 7.93
C GLY A 233 -9.28 6.06 7.00
N SER A 234 -9.00 7.23 7.55
CA SER A 234 -8.20 8.28 6.88
C SER A 234 -6.69 8.12 7.11
N GLY A 235 -6.29 7.19 7.98
CA GLY A 235 -4.90 6.84 8.28
C GLY A 235 -4.74 5.33 8.30
N PHE A 236 -3.57 4.87 7.87
CA PHE A 236 -3.24 3.44 7.80
C PHE A 236 -2.96 2.86 9.20
N ILE A 237 -1.96 3.43 9.87
CA ILE A 237 -1.47 3.08 11.21
C ILE A 237 -1.01 4.34 11.94
N ASP A 238 -0.70 4.24 13.23
CA ASP A 238 -0.17 5.36 14.02
C ASP A 238 1.33 5.63 13.82
N TRP A 239 2.01 4.75 13.08
CA TRP A 239 3.44 4.82 12.75
C TRP A 239 4.39 4.83 13.96
N ALA A 240 3.93 4.40 15.13
CA ALA A 240 4.78 4.31 16.31
C ALA A 240 5.74 3.11 16.18
N GLY A 241 7.04 3.34 16.33
CA GLY A 241 8.02 2.26 16.39
C GLY A 241 9.41 2.64 15.87
N ILE A 242 10.40 1.84 16.25
CA ILE A 242 11.83 2.07 15.96
C ILE A 242 12.09 2.28 14.45
N HIS A 243 11.36 1.56 13.60
CA HIS A 243 11.44 1.66 12.14
C HIS A 243 11.11 3.09 11.64
N PHE A 244 10.16 3.73 12.29
CA PHE A 244 9.53 4.96 11.84
C PHE A 244 10.02 6.15 12.67
N ASP A 245 9.36 6.42 13.79
CA ASP A 245 9.59 7.57 14.66
C ASP A 245 10.70 7.34 15.72
N GLY A 246 11.22 6.11 15.82
CA GLY A 246 12.32 5.77 16.73
C GLY A 246 11.86 5.37 18.14
N GLN A 247 10.56 5.29 18.42
CA GLN A 247 10.07 4.86 19.73
C GLN A 247 10.36 3.37 19.96
N HIS A 248 10.89 3.06 21.15
CA HIS A 248 11.22 1.70 21.60
C HIS A 248 10.03 1.06 22.30
N GLY A 249 9.97 -0.27 22.35
CA GLY A 249 8.88 -1.03 22.99
C GLY A 249 7.47 -0.73 22.46
N ARG A 250 7.35 -0.22 21.23
CA ARG A 250 6.08 0.08 20.56
C ARG A 250 6.02 -0.59 19.21
N HIS A 251 4.84 -1.09 18.86
CA HIS A 251 4.52 -1.57 17.52
C HIS A 251 3.50 -0.63 16.88
N PRO A 252 3.53 -0.49 15.54
CA PRO A 252 2.51 0.28 14.85
C PRO A 252 1.12 -0.29 15.10
N ARG A 253 0.20 0.58 15.48
CA ARG A 253 -1.19 0.21 15.76
C ARG A 253 -2.09 0.61 14.60
N VAL A 254 -3.08 -0.22 14.32
CA VAL A 254 -4.13 0.10 13.34
C VAL A 254 -4.90 1.36 13.76
N VAL A 255 -5.20 2.24 12.81
CA VAL A 255 -5.99 3.45 13.07
C VAL A 255 -7.22 3.48 12.16
N GLY A 256 -8.41 3.58 12.75
CA GLY A 256 -9.66 3.65 12.00
C GLY A 256 -10.77 2.80 12.61
N ALA A 257 -11.82 2.59 11.82
CA ALA A 257 -12.92 1.72 12.16
C ALA A 257 -12.60 0.28 11.73
N VAL A 258 -12.43 -0.60 12.72
CA VAL A 258 -12.21 -2.04 12.51
C VAL A 258 -13.53 -2.70 12.17
N ALA A 259 -13.59 -3.36 11.00
CA ALA A 259 -14.75 -4.13 10.57
C ALA A 259 -14.74 -5.54 11.16
N ILE A 260 -13.57 -6.19 11.19
CA ILE A 260 -13.35 -7.43 11.92
C ILE A 260 -11.97 -7.43 12.55
N GLU A 261 -11.84 -8.14 13.65
CA GLU A 261 -10.57 -8.54 14.24
C GLU A 261 -10.65 -10.00 14.70
N ASN A 262 -9.54 -10.73 14.57
CA ASN A 262 -9.37 -12.06 15.12
C ASN A 262 -8.30 -11.99 16.22
N ARG A 263 -8.45 -12.75 17.31
CA ARG A 263 -7.43 -12.85 18.37
C ARG A 263 -6.25 -13.68 17.92
N THR A 264 -5.09 -13.46 18.54
CA THR A 264 -3.85 -14.17 18.22
C THR A 264 -4.04 -15.68 18.38
N GLY A 265 -3.85 -16.43 17.28
CA GLY A 265 -4.04 -17.88 17.23
C GLY A 265 -4.27 -18.38 15.81
N PRO A 266 -4.42 -19.70 15.60
CA PRO A 266 -4.55 -20.29 14.27
C PRO A 266 -5.72 -19.71 13.46
N GLY A 267 -5.46 -19.35 12.20
CA GLY A 267 -6.50 -18.96 11.23
C GLY A 267 -7.27 -20.13 10.64
N TRP A 268 -6.68 -21.32 10.69
CA TRP A 268 -7.28 -22.58 10.24
C TRP A 268 -7.29 -23.59 11.39
N GLN A 269 -8.35 -24.38 11.49
CA GLN A 269 -8.42 -25.51 12.41
C GLN A 269 -7.35 -26.54 12.02
N HIS A 270 -6.80 -27.28 12.99
CA HIS A 270 -5.85 -28.35 12.69
C HIS A 270 -6.48 -29.34 11.69
N PRO A 271 -5.85 -29.62 10.53
CA PRO A 271 -6.48 -30.34 9.42
C PRO A 271 -6.75 -31.84 9.70
N THR A 272 -6.34 -32.36 10.85
CA THR A 272 -6.47 -33.77 11.26
C THR A 272 -7.05 -33.91 12.65
N ASP A 273 -6.55 -33.12 13.60
CA ASP A 273 -6.90 -33.23 15.03
C ASP A 273 -8.13 -32.40 15.39
N GLU A 274 -8.63 -31.59 14.44
CA GLU A 274 -9.82 -30.75 14.58
C GLU A 274 -9.77 -29.81 15.80
N THR A 275 -8.57 -29.41 16.23
CA THR A 275 -8.34 -28.51 17.36
C THR A 275 -7.98 -27.09 16.91
N TRP A 276 -8.25 -26.12 17.79
CA TRP A 276 -7.81 -24.72 17.68
C TRP A 276 -6.73 -24.39 18.72
N GLU A 277 -6.27 -25.38 19.48
CA GLU A 277 -5.23 -25.18 20.49
C GLU A 277 -3.92 -24.74 19.82
N ASP A 278 -3.54 -23.49 20.04
CA ASP A 278 -2.28 -22.95 19.55
C ASP A 278 -1.11 -23.68 20.25
N THR A 279 -0.30 -24.41 19.49
CA THR A 279 0.84 -25.19 20.01
C THR A 279 2.18 -24.48 19.84
N ARG A 280 2.18 -23.23 19.35
CA ARG A 280 3.39 -22.45 19.13
C ARG A 280 4.14 -22.18 20.43
N ILE A 281 5.43 -21.89 20.30
CA ILE A 281 6.34 -21.68 21.41
C ILE A 281 5.84 -20.53 22.29
N VAL A 282 5.76 -20.77 23.60
CA VAL A 282 5.41 -19.76 24.59
C VAL A 282 6.69 -19.06 25.07
N GLY A 283 6.76 -17.75 24.84
CA GLY A 283 7.82 -16.88 25.32
C GLY A 283 7.78 -16.65 26.83
N ARG A 284 8.83 -16.02 27.37
CA ARG A 284 8.94 -15.73 28.82
C ARG A 284 7.89 -14.74 29.33
N ASP A 285 7.31 -13.97 28.42
CA ASP A 285 6.20 -13.03 28.64
C ASP A 285 4.82 -13.72 28.58
N GLY A 286 4.77 -15.03 28.36
CA GLY A 286 3.53 -15.80 28.22
C GLY A 286 2.86 -15.68 26.86
N ARG A 287 3.47 -14.98 25.89
CA ARG A 287 2.96 -14.82 24.52
C ARG A 287 3.45 -15.97 23.64
N ARG A 288 2.77 -16.18 22.50
CA ARG A 288 3.14 -17.23 21.54
C ARG A 288 3.85 -16.63 20.33
N TYR A 289 4.93 -17.28 19.90
CA TYR A 289 5.83 -16.78 18.86
C TYR A 289 6.15 -17.82 17.79
N GLY A 290 6.45 -17.31 16.59
CA GLY A 290 6.85 -18.10 15.43
C GLY A 290 5.65 -18.69 14.68
N PRO A 291 5.92 -19.46 13.61
CA PRO A 291 4.87 -20.04 12.79
C PRO A 291 4.19 -21.22 13.47
N LEU A 292 3.02 -21.57 12.97
CA LEU A 292 2.38 -22.87 13.22
C LEU A 292 3.33 -24.02 12.82
N PRO A 293 3.16 -25.22 13.42
CA PRO A 293 3.84 -26.41 12.92
C PRO A 293 3.56 -26.63 11.43
N ARG A 294 4.58 -27.05 10.66
CA ARG A 294 4.49 -27.16 9.18
C ARG A 294 3.41 -28.14 8.72
N GLU A 295 3.15 -29.18 9.51
CA GLU A 295 2.08 -30.15 9.26
C GLU A 295 0.67 -29.55 9.45
N TRP A 296 0.55 -28.43 10.16
CA TRP A 296 -0.70 -27.69 10.31
C TRP A 296 -0.80 -26.64 9.20
N GLY A 297 0.17 -25.71 9.14
CA GLY A 297 0.16 -24.58 8.23
C GLY A 297 1.56 -24.12 7.88
N ASP A 298 1.79 -23.80 6.61
CA ASP A 298 3.11 -23.42 6.10
C ASP A 298 2.99 -22.26 5.10
N TYR A 299 3.48 -21.07 5.46
CA TYR A 299 3.51 -19.92 4.56
C TYR A 299 4.57 -20.13 3.46
N GLN A 300 4.20 -19.91 2.19
CA GLN A 300 5.10 -20.16 1.06
C GLN A 300 5.63 -18.86 0.42
N GLY A 301 4.93 -17.74 0.58
CA GLY A 301 5.35 -16.46 0.01
C GLY A 301 4.18 -15.58 -0.41
N VAL A 302 4.51 -14.49 -1.08
CA VAL A 302 3.51 -13.58 -1.66
C VAL A 302 3.91 -13.23 -3.09
N TYR A 303 2.96 -13.39 -4.00
CA TYR A 303 3.04 -12.94 -5.38
C TYR A 303 2.45 -11.54 -5.51
N ARG A 304 2.97 -10.80 -6.47
CA ARG A 304 2.51 -9.48 -6.89
C ARG A 304 2.12 -9.55 -8.36
N HIS A 305 0.96 -9.01 -8.65
CA HIS A 305 0.46 -8.83 -10.00
C HIS A 305 -0.20 -7.47 -10.05
N ASP A 306 0.47 -6.51 -10.68
CA ASP A 306 0.15 -5.08 -10.58
C ASP A 306 0.13 -4.62 -9.10
N ASP A 307 -1.01 -4.08 -8.64
CA ASP A 307 -1.26 -3.69 -7.25
C ASP A 307 -1.86 -4.82 -6.40
N ARG A 308 -2.04 -6.02 -6.94
CA ARG A 308 -2.62 -7.15 -6.22
C ARG A 308 -1.57 -7.94 -5.47
N ALA A 309 -1.83 -8.23 -4.19
CA ALA A 309 -1.08 -9.21 -3.41
C ALA A 309 -1.82 -10.57 -3.43
N ILE A 310 -1.11 -11.65 -3.75
CA ILE A 310 -1.61 -13.02 -3.73
C ILE A 310 -0.72 -13.83 -2.78
N ILE A 311 -1.27 -14.20 -1.64
CA ILE A 311 -0.61 -14.90 -0.55
C ILE A 311 -0.71 -16.39 -0.83
N ALA A 312 0.43 -17.08 -0.81
CA ALA A 312 0.51 -18.52 -0.99
C ALA A 312 0.88 -19.20 0.33
N TYR A 313 0.12 -20.22 0.69
CA TYR A 313 0.37 -21.02 1.89
C TYR A 313 -0.22 -22.42 1.73
N ARG A 314 0.13 -23.32 2.64
CA ARG A 314 -0.36 -24.69 2.68
C ARG A 314 -1.05 -24.96 4.01
N ILE A 315 -2.17 -25.69 3.98
CA ILE A 315 -2.83 -26.23 5.18
C ILE A 315 -2.83 -27.75 5.09
N GLY A 316 -2.14 -28.41 6.03
CA GLY A 316 -1.82 -29.82 5.92
C GLY A 316 -1.04 -30.10 4.63
N THR A 317 -1.68 -30.76 3.68
CA THR A 317 -1.10 -31.04 2.35
C THR A 317 -1.73 -30.23 1.21
N THR A 318 -2.62 -29.29 1.53
CA THR A 318 -3.42 -28.56 0.53
C THR A 318 -2.82 -27.19 0.28
N ASP A 319 -2.38 -26.94 -0.94
CA ASP A 319 -1.92 -25.62 -1.37
C ASP A 319 -3.10 -24.66 -1.56
N ILE A 320 -2.92 -23.43 -1.09
CA ILE A 320 -3.93 -22.37 -1.10
C ILE A 320 -3.30 -21.08 -1.65
N LEU A 321 -4.01 -20.45 -2.59
CA LEU A 321 -3.78 -19.07 -2.98
C LEU A 321 -4.89 -18.21 -2.42
N GLU A 322 -4.53 -17.08 -1.85
CA GLU A 322 -5.47 -16.13 -1.26
C GLU A 322 -5.14 -14.70 -1.64
N SER A 323 -6.14 -13.90 -1.98
CA SER A 323 -5.95 -12.47 -2.24
C SER A 323 -7.04 -11.65 -1.56
N PRO A 324 -6.68 -10.65 -0.72
CA PRO A 324 -7.66 -9.75 -0.14
C PRO A 324 -8.16 -8.74 -1.18
N LEU A 325 -9.42 -8.35 -1.09
CA LEU A 325 -10.05 -7.38 -1.99
C LEU A 325 -11.20 -6.63 -1.31
N LEU A 326 -11.63 -5.53 -1.94
CA LEU A 326 -12.81 -4.76 -1.53
C LEU A 326 -13.93 -5.01 -2.56
N LEU A 327 -15.07 -5.57 -2.13
CA LEU A 327 -16.21 -5.82 -3.02
C LEU A 327 -17.09 -4.58 -3.20
N ALA A 328 -17.20 -3.76 -2.16
CA ALA A 328 -17.93 -2.50 -2.18
C ALA A 328 -17.27 -1.49 -1.23
N ASP A 329 -17.23 -0.22 -1.61
CA ASP A 329 -16.76 0.90 -0.76
C ASP A 329 -17.95 1.54 0.00
N GLN A 330 -19.08 1.72 -0.68
CA GLN A 330 -20.23 2.50 -0.18
C GLN A 330 -21.55 1.70 -0.27
N PRO A 331 -22.54 1.98 0.61
CA PRO A 331 -22.48 2.90 1.75
C PRO A 331 -21.62 2.39 2.92
N THR A 332 -21.46 1.07 3.02
CA THR A 332 -20.62 0.39 4.01
C THR A 332 -19.57 -0.44 3.27
N PRO A 333 -18.28 -0.38 3.66
CA PRO A 333 -17.24 -1.13 2.98
C PRO A 333 -17.39 -2.64 3.22
N VAL A 334 -17.43 -3.42 2.13
CA VAL A 334 -17.50 -4.89 2.18
C VAL A 334 -16.14 -5.45 1.80
N PHE A 335 -15.48 -6.04 2.79
CA PHE A 335 -14.18 -6.68 2.65
C PHE A 335 -14.34 -8.12 2.16
N ALA A 336 -13.36 -8.63 1.44
CA ALA A 336 -13.39 -10.01 0.99
C ALA A 336 -11.99 -10.62 0.81
N ARG A 337 -11.99 -11.94 0.71
CA ARG A 337 -10.86 -12.81 0.43
C ARG A 337 -11.26 -13.72 -0.72
N ARG A 338 -10.55 -13.64 -1.84
CA ARG A 338 -10.62 -14.65 -2.89
C ARG A 338 -9.70 -15.78 -2.46
N ILE A 339 -10.21 -17.01 -2.35
CA ILE A 339 -9.46 -18.19 -1.91
C ILE A 339 -9.58 -19.25 -2.99
N GLU A 340 -8.44 -19.78 -3.43
CA GLU A 340 -8.33 -20.95 -4.31
C GLU A 340 -7.57 -22.05 -3.60
N LEU A 341 -8.10 -23.27 -3.61
CA LEU A 341 -7.53 -24.42 -2.94
C LEU A 341 -7.35 -25.55 -3.95
N GLN A 342 -6.23 -26.26 -3.84
CA GLN A 342 -6.02 -27.51 -4.56
C GLN A 342 -6.96 -28.63 -4.02
N PRO A 343 -7.09 -29.76 -4.74
CA PRO A 343 -7.84 -30.92 -4.26
C PRO A 343 -7.40 -31.34 -2.85
N HIS A 344 -8.37 -31.70 -2.01
CA HIS A 344 -8.14 -32.02 -0.60
C HIS A 344 -9.12 -33.10 -0.12
N ALA A 345 -8.61 -34.06 0.64
CA ALA A 345 -9.34 -35.26 1.03
C ALA A 345 -10.15 -35.13 2.33
N SER A 346 -9.78 -34.19 3.20
CA SER A 346 -10.41 -33.93 4.50
C SER A 346 -11.01 -32.53 4.49
N SER A 347 -12.07 -32.28 5.26
CA SER A 347 -12.63 -30.93 5.38
C SER A 347 -11.62 -29.97 5.99
N LEU A 348 -11.62 -28.72 5.52
CA LEU A 348 -10.79 -27.65 6.06
C LEU A 348 -11.68 -26.57 6.67
N THR A 349 -11.41 -26.18 7.92
CA THR A 349 -12.22 -25.17 8.62
C THR A 349 -11.42 -23.90 8.82
N LEU A 350 -11.89 -22.80 8.23
CA LEU A 350 -11.30 -21.46 8.32
C LEU A 350 -12.01 -20.64 9.39
N ARG A 351 -11.25 -19.90 10.19
CA ARG A 351 -11.79 -18.85 11.07
C ARG A 351 -12.04 -17.59 10.27
N VAL A 352 -13.29 -17.12 10.28
CA VAL A 352 -13.71 -15.91 9.56
C VAL A 352 -13.59 -14.70 10.47
N ALA A 353 -14.22 -14.75 11.63
CA ALA A 353 -14.19 -13.69 12.62
C ALA A 353 -14.36 -14.24 14.03
N ASP A 354 -13.65 -13.66 14.99
CA ASP A 354 -13.90 -13.87 16.40
C ASP A 354 -15.09 -13.02 16.84
N LEU A 355 -15.88 -13.58 17.75
CA LEU A 355 -17.03 -12.92 18.34
C LEU A 355 -16.63 -12.25 19.67
N PRO A 356 -17.24 -11.10 20.00
CA PRO A 356 -17.13 -10.51 21.33
C PRO A 356 -17.82 -11.43 22.36
N ALA A 357 -17.42 -11.32 23.63
CA ALA A 357 -17.89 -12.22 24.70
C ALA A 357 -19.41 -12.14 24.95
N ASP A 358 -20.05 -11.05 24.53
CA ASP A 358 -21.49 -10.80 24.63
C ASP A 358 -22.24 -11.03 23.30
N ALA A 359 -21.59 -11.62 22.29
CA ALA A 359 -22.26 -11.97 21.04
C ALA A 359 -23.43 -12.92 21.29
N THR A 360 -24.55 -12.63 20.63
CA THR A 360 -25.75 -13.48 20.72
C THR A 360 -25.76 -14.52 19.60
N SER A 361 -26.65 -15.51 19.70
CA SER A 361 -26.87 -16.49 18.62
C SER A 361 -27.13 -15.79 17.28
N PRO A 362 -26.77 -16.41 16.14
CA PRO A 362 -27.01 -15.84 14.82
C PRO A 362 -28.46 -15.39 14.63
N ALA A 363 -28.63 -14.17 14.13
CA ALA A 363 -29.95 -13.67 13.71
C ALA A 363 -30.41 -14.38 12.43
N SER A 364 -29.47 -14.76 11.55
CA SER A 364 -29.71 -15.56 10.35
C SER A 364 -28.48 -16.42 10.05
N ILE A 365 -28.70 -17.66 9.64
CA ILE A 365 -27.66 -18.55 9.11
C ILE A 365 -28.27 -19.45 8.02
N ASN A 366 -27.62 -19.50 6.87
CA ASN A 366 -27.92 -20.44 5.79
C ASN A 366 -26.62 -20.84 5.09
N SER A 367 -26.67 -21.53 3.95
CA SER A 367 -25.48 -21.99 3.23
C SER A 367 -24.65 -20.86 2.61
N GLU A 368 -25.24 -19.69 2.37
CA GLU A 368 -24.62 -18.57 1.65
C GLU A 368 -24.10 -17.50 2.60
N HIS A 369 -24.81 -17.22 3.70
CA HIS A 369 -24.44 -16.15 4.62
C HIS A 369 -24.84 -16.41 6.08
N VAL A 370 -24.20 -15.65 6.96
CA VAL A 370 -24.47 -15.57 8.38
C VAL A 370 -24.55 -14.11 8.82
N ILE A 371 -25.55 -13.81 9.65
CA ILE A 371 -25.74 -12.49 10.29
C ILE A 371 -25.75 -12.73 11.79
N ILE A 372 -24.79 -12.14 12.50
CA ILE A 372 -24.65 -12.24 13.95
C ILE A 372 -24.73 -10.85 14.54
N GLY A 373 -25.67 -10.66 15.46
CA GLY A 373 -25.89 -9.37 16.10
C GLY A 373 -25.42 -9.33 17.55
N ASN A 374 -25.00 -8.16 17.98
CA ASN A 374 -25.07 -7.73 19.35
C ASN A 374 -26.21 -6.71 19.46
N GLN A 375 -27.38 -7.16 19.94
CA GLN A 375 -28.57 -6.30 20.02
C GLN A 375 -28.42 -5.15 21.03
N GLU A 376 -27.53 -5.27 22.01
CA GLU A 376 -27.28 -4.20 22.99
C GLU A 376 -26.30 -3.15 22.46
N GLN A 377 -25.29 -3.56 21.69
CA GLN A 377 -24.28 -2.66 21.11
C GLN A 377 -24.63 -2.13 19.72
N ASN A 378 -25.76 -2.57 19.14
CA ASN A 378 -26.20 -2.15 17.82
C ASN A 378 -25.16 -2.43 16.72
N ALA A 379 -24.39 -3.51 16.86
CA ALA A 379 -23.36 -3.91 15.90
C ALA A 379 -23.64 -5.33 15.40
N TYR A 380 -23.56 -5.53 14.08
CA TYR A 380 -23.77 -6.82 13.44
C TYR A 380 -22.56 -7.18 12.58
N LEU A 381 -22.06 -8.41 12.76
CA LEU A 381 -21.19 -9.05 11.79
C LEU A 381 -22.07 -9.68 10.71
N VAL A 382 -21.81 -9.32 9.45
CA VAL A 382 -22.40 -9.96 8.28
C VAL A 382 -21.25 -10.61 7.51
N ALA A 383 -21.36 -11.91 7.25
CA ALA A 383 -20.40 -12.63 6.44
C ALA A 383 -21.09 -13.56 5.46
N GLY A 384 -20.49 -13.79 4.31
CA GLY A 384 -21.05 -14.64 3.27
C GLY A 384 -20.00 -15.22 2.35
N VAL A 385 -20.42 -16.20 1.57
CA VAL A 385 -19.62 -16.80 0.51
C VAL A 385 -20.35 -16.58 -0.81
N ARG A 386 -19.59 -16.26 -1.86
CA ARG A 386 -20.06 -16.18 -3.25
C ARG A 386 -19.05 -16.84 -4.18
N ASP A 387 -19.47 -17.05 -5.43
CA ASP A 387 -18.62 -17.61 -6.50
C ASP A 387 -17.91 -18.91 -6.07
N ALA A 388 -18.61 -19.71 -5.25
CA ALA A 388 -18.07 -20.91 -4.64
C ALA A 388 -18.21 -22.10 -5.59
N THR A 389 -17.10 -22.80 -5.83
CA THR A 389 -17.10 -24.13 -6.45
C THR A 389 -16.95 -25.24 -5.41
N ALA A 390 -16.54 -24.89 -4.18
CA ALA A 390 -16.58 -25.77 -3.01
C ALA A 390 -17.98 -25.83 -2.41
N THR A 391 -18.32 -26.98 -1.81
CA THR A 391 -19.43 -27.06 -0.86
C THR A 391 -18.96 -26.51 0.49
N THR A 392 -19.69 -25.54 1.03
CA THR A 392 -19.33 -24.86 2.29
C THR A 392 -20.42 -24.99 3.34
N GLU A 393 -20.01 -24.98 4.61
CA GLU A 393 -20.88 -25.01 5.78
C GLU A 393 -20.43 -23.92 6.76
N TRP A 394 -21.37 -23.06 7.18
CA TRP A 394 -21.12 -22.08 8.24
C TRP A 394 -21.25 -22.74 9.61
N ILE A 395 -20.28 -22.47 10.48
CA ILE A 395 -20.25 -22.95 11.86
C ILE A 395 -20.13 -21.73 12.76
N VAL A 396 -21.01 -21.62 13.75
CA VAL A 396 -20.98 -20.54 14.73
C VAL A 396 -20.98 -21.18 16.11
N ASP A 397 -20.00 -20.81 16.92
CA ASP A 397 -19.97 -21.09 18.35
C ASP A 397 -20.03 -19.80 19.18
N ASP A 398 -19.81 -19.91 20.49
CA ASP A 398 -19.84 -18.79 21.42
C ASP A 398 -18.68 -17.80 21.23
N ARG A 399 -17.67 -18.15 20.44
CA ARG A 399 -16.41 -17.40 20.33
C ARG A 399 -16.07 -16.97 18.91
N SER A 400 -16.67 -17.57 17.89
CA SER A 400 -16.24 -17.37 16.51
C SER A 400 -17.27 -17.75 15.46
N VAL A 401 -17.10 -17.15 14.29
CA VAL A 401 -17.68 -17.55 13.01
C VAL A 401 -16.63 -18.27 12.19
N GLN A 402 -16.97 -19.46 11.72
CA GLN A 402 -16.10 -20.34 10.98
C GLN A 402 -16.77 -20.78 9.67
N LEU A 403 -15.95 -21.09 8.68
CA LEU A 403 -16.38 -21.62 7.40
C LEU A 403 -15.68 -22.96 7.15
N ARG A 404 -16.45 -24.04 7.09
CA ARG A 404 -15.95 -25.36 6.74
C ARG A 404 -16.11 -25.59 5.24
N LEU A 405 -15.01 -25.94 4.58
CA LEU A 405 -14.96 -26.40 3.21
C LEU A 405 -14.97 -27.92 3.20
N GLN A 406 -15.89 -28.51 2.45
CA GLN A 406 -15.98 -29.96 2.29
C GLN A 406 -14.89 -30.48 1.34
N PRO A 407 -14.44 -31.74 1.52
CA PRO A 407 -13.46 -32.37 0.63
C PRO A 407 -13.81 -32.23 -0.85
N SER A 408 -12.79 -32.03 -1.69
CA SER A 408 -12.95 -31.90 -3.13
C SER A 408 -11.84 -32.62 -3.89
N ASN A 409 -12.22 -33.35 -4.94
CA ASN A 409 -11.28 -34.01 -5.86
C ASN A 409 -10.84 -33.10 -7.02
N THR A 410 -11.36 -31.89 -7.10
CA THR A 410 -10.98 -30.86 -8.08
C THR A 410 -10.55 -29.59 -7.34
N PRO A 411 -9.72 -28.72 -7.97
CA PRO A 411 -9.47 -27.40 -7.42
C PRO A 411 -10.78 -26.67 -7.12
N ALA A 412 -10.80 -25.98 -5.99
CA ALA A 412 -11.94 -25.24 -5.51
C ALA A 412 -11.61 -23.75 -5.39
N SER A 413 -12.61 -22.90 -5.53
CA SER A 413 -12.48 -21.46 -5.36
C SER A 413 -13.70 -20.90 -4.66
N LEU A 414 -13.53 -19.85 -3.89
CA LEU A 414 -14.63 -19.06 -3.35
C LEU A 414 -14.19 -17.61 -3.12
N THR A 415 -15.18 -16.73 -2.97
CA THR A 415 -14.97 -15.39 -2.42
C THR A 415 -15.70 -15.31 -1.09
N LEU A 416 -14.94 -15.31 0.01
CA LEU A 416 -15.44 -15.08 1.36
C LEU A 416 -15.49 -13.58 1.62
N TRP A 417 -16.64 -13.04 1.97
CA TRP A 417 -16.83 -11.62 2.24
C TRP A 417 -17.40 -11.38 3.63
N PHE A 418 -17.10 -10.22 4.20
CA PHE A 418 -17.59 -9.81 5.51
C PHE A 418 -17.62 -8.29 5.66
N THR A 419 -18.44 -7.82 6.60
CA THR A 419 -18.46 -6.44 7.07
C THR A 419 -19.01 -6.41 8.50
N SER A 420 -18.68 -5.34 9.23
CA SER A 420 -19.43 -4.95 10.42
C SER A 420 -20.33 -3.78 10.06
N VAL A 421 -21.56 -3.81 10.58
CA VAL A 421 -22.60 -2.82 10.31
C VAL A 421 -23.21 -2.38 11.62
N ASP A 422 -23.63 -1.12 11.71
CA ASP A 422 -24.37 -0.66 12.88
C ASP A 422 -25.90 -0.87 12.69
N ALA A 423 -26.72 -0.57 13.69
CA ALA A 423 -28.17 -0.79 13.57
C ALA A 423 -28.91 0.20 12.68
N THR A 424 -28.23 1.24 12.19
CA THR A 424 -28.79 2.10 11.14
C THR A 424 -28.60 1.50 9.75
N ASP A 425 -27.68 0.55 9.62
CA ASP A 425 -27.43 -0.19 8.39
C ASP A 425 -28.44 -1.32 8.18
N ASN A 426 -28.75 -1.57 6.90
CA ASN A 426 -29.58 -2.68 6.50
C ASN A 426 -28.71 -3.90 6.18
N ALA A 427 -28.44 -4.75 7.18
CA ALA A 427 -27.65 -5.98 7.03
C ALA A 427 -28.15 -6.86 5.86
N THR A 428 -29.48 -7.05 5.73
CA THR A 428 -30.08 -7.78 4.62
C THR A 428 -29.89 -7.06 3.28
N GLY A 429 -29.91 -5.72 3.29
CA GLY A 429 -29.63 -4.91 2.11
C GLY A 429 -28.19 -5.05 1.61
N ILE A 430 -27.22 -5.24 2.51
CA ILE A 430 -25.83 -5.51 2.15
C ILE A 430 -25.68 -6.89 1.51
N VAL A 431 -26.34 -7.91 2.07
CA VAL A 431 -26.40 -9.24 1.46
C VAL A 431 -26.91 -9.13 0.01
N GLN A 432 -28.05 -8.45 -0.19
CA GLN A 432 -28.63 -8.23 -1.52
C GLN A 432 -27.72 -7.42 -2.46
N GLN A 433 -27.01 -6.41 -1.93
CA GLN A 433 -26.03 -5.63 -2.69
C GLN A 433 -24.92 -6.53 -3.18
N VAL A 434 -24.35 -7.38 -2.31
CA VAL A 434 -23.27 -8.30 -2.68
C VAL A 434 -23.78 -9.33 -3.69
N GLU A 435 -24.92 -9.97 -3.46
CA GLU A 435 -25.55 -10.91 -4.40
C GLU A 435 -25.75 -10.32 -5.80
N GLY A 436 -26.02 -9.00 -5.89
CA GLY A 436 -26.19 -8.29 -7.15
C GLY A 436 -24.89 -7.93 -7.90
N LEU A 437 -23.71 -8.07 -7.30
CA LEU A 437 -22.44 -7.79 -7.98
C LEU A 437 -22.13 -8.89 -9.00
N ALA A 438 -21.45 -8.51 -10.08
CA ALA A 438 -20.91 -9.47 -11.03
C ALA A 438 -19.94 -10.46 -10.33
N PRO A 439 -19.88 -11.73 -10.78
CA PRO A 439 -18.90 -12.69 -10.29
C PRO A 439 -17.47 -12.15 -10.41
N ALA A 440 -16.59 -12.59 -9.50
CA ALA A 440 -15.17 -12.30 -9.64
C ALA A 440 -14.62 -12.90 -10.94
N ASP A 441 -13.96 -12.08 -11.74
CA ASP A 441 -13.31 -12.51 -12.99
C ASP A 441 -11.93 -13.13 -12.72
N GLY A 442 -11.64 -14.23 -13.42
CA GLY A 442 -10.31 -14.86 -13.47
C GLY A 442 -9.93 -15.74 -12.29
N SER A 443 -8.88 -16.56 -12.48
CA SER A 443 -8.26 -17.35 -11.42
C SER A 443 -7.05 -16.63 -10.83
N LEU A 444 -6.81 -16.78 -9.52
CA LEU A 444 -5.56 -16.30 -8.90
C LEU A 444 -4.34 -16.98 -9.52
N SER A 445 -4.49 -18.26 -9.89
CA SER A 445 -3.45 -19.05 -10.53
C SER A 445 -3.00 -18.47 -11.88
N ASP A 446 -3.84 -17.67 -12.54
CA ASP A 446 -3.46 -16.99 -13.79
C ASP A 446 -2.61 -15.72 -13.54
N SER A 447 -2.53 -15.26 -12.28
CA SER A 447 -1.88 -14.01 -11.86
C SER A 447 -0.62 -14.25 -11.01
N ILE A 448 -0.04 -15.45 -11.03
CA ILE A 448 1.22 -15.77 -10.30
C ILE A 448 2.43 -15.88 -11.24
N HIS A 449 2.40 -15.17 -12.37
CA HIS A 449 3.45 -15.20 -13.41
C HIS A 449 4.05 -13.81 -13.70
N GLY A 450 3.83 -12.86 -12.79
CA GLY A 450 4.18 -11.45 -12.96
C GLY A 450 3.09 -10.62 -13.64
N GLY A 451 3.10 -9.32 -13.36
CA GLY A 451 2.18 -8.33 -13.92
C GLY A 451 2.86 -7.38 -14.89
N GLU A 452 2.27 -6.20 -15.13
CA GLU A 452 3.02 -5.11 -15.75
C GLU A 452 3.88 -4.39 -14.70
N PRO A 453 5.08 -3.88 -15.06
CA PRO A 453 5.96 -3.23 -14.11
C PRO A 453 5.30 -1.97 -13.55
N THR A 454 5.23 -1.91 -12.23
CA THR A 454 4.63 -0.79 -11.47
C THR A 454 5.68 0.24 -11.05
N MET A 455 6.97 -0.10 -11.16
CA MET A 455 8.11 0.78 -10.88
C MET A 455 9.10 0.84 -12.05
N PRO A 456 8.68 1.28 -13.26
CA PRO A 456 9.56 1.31 -14.42
C PRO A 456 10.62 2.43 -14.36
N ASP A 457 10.49 3.39 -13.44
CA ASP A 457 11.38 4.53 -13.34
C ASP A 457 12.81 4.13 -12.94
N VAL A 458 13.77 4.83 -13.53
CA VAL A 458 15.20 4.68 -13.25
C VAL A 458 15.75 6.00 -12.74
N VAL A 459 16.53 5.95 -11.66
CA VAL A 459 17.17 7.12 -11.06
C VAL A 459 18.68 7.06 -11.29
N THR A 460 19.33 8.20 -11.51
CA THR A 460 20.78 8.26 -11.69
C THR A 460 21.44 9.13 -10.63
N THR A 461 22.64 8.73 -10.22
CA THR A 461 23.48 9.49 -9.29
C THR A 461 24.92 9.51 -9.79
N GLN A 462 25.71 10.49 -9.37
CA GLN A 462 27.12 10.59 -9.78
C GLN A 462 28.02 10.07 -8.66
N PRO A 463 28.84 9.02 -8.89
CA PRO A 463 29.80 8.56 -7.88
C PRO A 463 30.87 9.64 -7.64
N VAL A 464 31.47 9.62 -6.44
CA VAL A 464 32.61 10.48 -6.11
C VAL A 464 33.85 9.59 -6.00
N VAL A 465 34.75 9.72 -6.97
CA VAL A 465 36.03 9.01 -6.96
C VAL A 465 36.98 9.72 -5.98
N GLY A 466 37.54 8.96 -5.05
CA GLY A 466 38.46 9.46 -4.04
C GLY A 466 39.85 9.75 -4.58
N SER A 467 40.61 10.61 -3.90
CA SER A 467 42.04 10.77 -4.19
C SER A 467 42.83 9.55 -3.69
N ASP A 468 43.92 9.22 -4.40
CA ASP A 468 44.83 8.12 -4.09
C ASP A 468 46.12 8.59 -3.38
N ASP A 469 46.13 9.85 -2.91
CA ASP A 469 47.26 10.50 -2.26
C ASP A 469 47.42 10.14 -0.76
N GLY A 470 46.42 9.46 -0.18
CA GLY A 470 46.39 9.00 1.20
C GLY A 470 46.78 7.53 1.39
N SER A 471 46.60 7.02 2.62
CA SER A 471 46.83 5.59 2.91
C SER A 471 45.75 4.66 2.32
N PHE A 472 44.59 5.20 1.97
CA PHE A 472 43.49 4.52 1.29
C PHE A 472 42.84 5.49 0.31
N ALA A 473 42.52 5.02 -0.90
CA ALA A 473 41.55 5.66 -1.77
C ALA A 473 40.13 5.25 -1.31
N VAL A 474 39.22 6.21 -1.21
CA VAL A 474 37.83 5.97 -0.79
C VAL A 474 36.90 6.55 -1.83
N ASP A 475 36.27 5.67 -2.60
CA ASP A 475 35.20 6.05 -3.52
C ASP A 475 33.85 6.04 -2.79
N VAL A 476 32.96 6.93 -3.20
CA VAL A 476 31.59 7.02 -2.67
C VAL A 476 30.61 6.74 -3.79
N LEU A 477 29.95 5.58 -3.71
CA LEU A 477 28.76 5.31 -4.49
C LEU A 477 27.61 6.13 -3.91
N THR A 478 27.25 7.23 -4.59
CA THR A 478 26.19 8.12 -4.11
C THR A 478 24.83 7.47 -4.35
N TYR A 479 23.91 7.59 -3.38
CA TYR A 479 22.57 7.02 -3.44
C TYR A 479 21.50 8.09 -3.66
N PRO A 480 20.32 7.75 -4.23
CA PRO A 480 19.28 8.72 -4.56
C PRO A 480 18.47 9.11 -3.33
N ASP A 481 18.93 10.12 -2.59
CA ASP A 481 18.21 10.71 -1.44
C ASP A 481 16.83 11.26 -1.83
N ALA A 482 16.67 11.68 -3.09
CA ALA A 482 15.39 12.01 -3.71
C ALA A 482 15.06 11.01 -4.82
N ASN A 483 13.87 10.41 -4.76
CA ASN A 483 13.40 9.42 -5.72
C ASN A 483 11.87 9.46 -5.89
N PRO A 484 11.32 8.99 -7.03
CA PRO A 484 9.89 9.09 -7.35
C PRO A 484 8.94 8.51 -6.29
N TRP A 485 9.39 7.52 -5.53
CA TRP A 485 8.59 6.82 -4.52
C TRP A 485 8.69 7.43 -3.12
N LEU A 486 9.44 8.52 -2.96
CA LEU A 486 9.76 9.11 -1.65
C LEU A 486 10.37 8.08 -0.69
N ALA A 487 11.00 7.05 -1.25
CA ALA A 487 11.60 5.95 -0.52
C ALA A 487 12.75 6.48 0.32
N ARG A 488 12.80 6.04 1.57
CA ARG A 488 13.94 6.32 2.44
C ARG A 488 15.03 5.31 2.12
N VAL A 489 16.18 5.82 1.68
CA VAL A 489 17.30 4.99 1.24
C VAL A 489 18.28 4.78 2.40
N ARG A 490 17.79 4.15 3.49
CA ARG A 490 18.63 3.75 4.63
C ARG A 490 19.23 2.37 4.37
N LEU A 491 20.34 2.34 3.63
CA LEU A 491 20.97 1.13 3.12
C LEU A 491 21.52 0.25 4.25
N THR A 492 21.33 -1.08 4.17
CA THR A 492 21.66 -2.02 5.24
C THR A 492 22.41 -3.28 4.80
N GLY A 493 22.24 -3.73 3.56
CA GLY A 493 22.95 -4.88 3.02
C GLY A 493 23.06 -4.82 1.50
N PHE A 494 24.16 -5.33 0.94
CA PHE A 494 24.40 -5.38 -0.50
C PHE A 494 25.22 -6.60 -0.89
N ASP A 495 25.19 -6.96 -2.17
CA ASP A 495 26.08 -7.94 -2.78
C ASP A 495 26.23 -7.66 -4.29
N PHE A 496 27.34 -8.12 -4.87
CA PHE A 496 27.64 -7.92 -6.29
C PHE A 496 27.15 -9.09 -7.14
N PHE A 497 26.69 -8.79 -8.34
CA PHE A 497 26.48 -9.80 -9.37
C PHE A 497 27.82 -10.25 -9.97
N GLU A 498 27.83 -11.41 -10.62
CA GLU A 498 29.04 -11.96 -11.26
C GLU A 498 29.55 -11.14 -12.45
N ASP A 499 28.73 -10.22 -12.98
CA ASP A 499 29.09 -9.35 -14.10
C ASP A 499 30.14 -8.29 -13.74
N GLY A 500 30.35 -8.02 -12.44
CA GLY A 500 31.30 -7.03 -11.93
C GLY A 500 30.86 -5.57 -12.04
N ASP A 501 29.77 -5.27 -12.77
CA ASP A 501 29.25 -3.90 -12.98
C ASP A 501 27.89 -3.66 -12.30
N SER A 502 27.27 -4.70 -11.76
CA SER A 502 25.98 -4.61 -11.07
C SER A 502 26.06 -5.06 -9.61
N LEU A 503 25.26 -4.44 -8.75
CA LEU A 503 25.00 -4.92 -7.39
C LEU A 503 23.51 -4.84 -7.04
N ALA A 504 23.09 -5.65 -6.06
CA ALA A 504 21.80 -5.50 -5.40
C ALA A 504 22.01 -4.92 -4.00
N ILE A 505 21.13 -4.04 -3.56
CA ILE A 505 21.22 -3.39 -2.25
C ILE A 505 19.85 -3.23 -1.61
N CYS A 506 19.72 -3.57 -0.34
CA CYS A 506 18.50 -3.43 0.43
C CYS A 506 18.55 -2.23 1.39
N SER A 507 17.37 -1.68 1.68
CA SER A 507 17.18 -0.64 2.69
C SER A 507 16.38 -1.15 3.87
N TRP A 508 16.64 -0.58 5.05
CA TRP A 508 15.88 -0.83 6.27
C TRP A 508 14.39 -0.53 6.10
N ASP A 509 14.02 0.30 5.13
CA ASP A 509 12.66 0.72 4.86
C ASP A 509 11.82 -0.25 4.03
N GLY A 510 12.43 -1.37 3.61
CA GLY A 510 11.71 -2.46 2.94
C GLY A 510 11.96 -2.58 1.45
N ASP A 511 12.96 -1.89 0.92
CA ASP A 511 13.25 -1.84 -0.52
C ASP A 511 14.47 -2.65 -0.89
N VAL A 512 14.50 -3.14 -2.13
CA VAL A 512 15.70 -3.64 -2.80
C VAL A 512 15.87 -2.90 -4.11
N TRP A 513 17.11 -2.53 -4.39
CA TRP A 513 17.52 -1.81 -5.58
C TRP A 513 18.57 -2.60 -6.34
N LYS A 514 18.46 -2.63 -7.66
CA LYS A 514 19.53 -3.03 -8.57
C LYS A 514 20.27 -1.78 -9.00
N VAL A 515 21.60 -1.80 -8.87
CA VAL A 515 22.48 -0.68 -9.19
C VAL A 515 23.49 -1.13 -10.23
N THR A 516 23.67 -0.36 -11.30
CA THR A 516 24.66 -0.64 -12.36
C THR A 516 25.61 0.54 -12.57
N GLY A 517 26.74 0.30 -13.25
CA GLY A 517 27.81 1.28 -13.45
C GLY A 517 28.80 1.34 -12.29
N VAL A 518 28.95 0.25 -11.53
CA VAL A 518 29.80 0.22 -10.33
C VAL A 518 31.24 -0.22 -10.59
N ASP A 519 31.59 -0.70 -11.79
CA ASP A 519 32.93 -1.21 -12.10
C ASP A 519 33.99 -0.08 -12.14
N LEU A 520 33.97 0.76 -13.19
CA LEU A 520 35.02 1.77 -13.43
C LEU A 520 34.71 3.15 -12.83
N LEU A 521 33.47 3.40 -12.40
CA LEU A 521 32.99 4.69 -11.88
C LEU A 521 33.29 5.89 -12.80
N ASP A 522 33.40 5.66 -14.11
CA ASP A 522 33.67 6.66 -15.14
C ASP A 522 32.39 7.32 -15.69
N GLY A 523 31.22 6.86 -15.23
CA GLY A 523 29.89 7.34 -15.57
C GLY A 523 28.95 7.47 -14.36
N PRO A 524 27.66 7.75 -14.59
CA PRO A 524 26.66 7.77 -13.53
C PRO A 524 26.30 6.36 -13.06
N LEU A 525 25.96 6.23 -11.78
CA LEU A 525 25.29 5.05 -11.24
C LEU A 525 23.82 5.07 -11.66
N THR A 526 23.30 3.90 -12.03
CA THR A 526 21.90 3.72 -12.42
C THR A 526 21.18 2.88 -11.39
N TRP A 527 20.09 3.39 -10.82
CA TRP A 527 19.32 2.77 -9.74
C TRP A 527 17.93 2.39 -10.23
N ARG A 528 17.59 1.12 -10.09
CA ARG A 528 16.23 0.60 -10.32
C ARG A 528 15.70 -0.03 -9.04
N ARG A 529 14.51 0.39 -8.59
CA ARG A 529 13.83 -0.26 -7.45
C ARG A 529 13.23 -1.55 -7.96
N VAL A 530 13.59 -2.69 -7.38
CA VAL A 530 13.15 -4.02 -7.84
C VAL A 530 12.19 -4.69 -6.87
N ALA A 531 12.29 -4.39 -5.56
CA ALA A 531 11.35 -4.88 -4.55
C ALA A 531 10.98 -3.78 -3.54
N ARG A 532 9.82 -3.91 -2.89
CA ARG A 532 9.30 -2.98 -1.89
C ARG A 532 8.36 -3.65 -0.88
N GLY A 533 8.24 -3.06 0.31
CA GLY A 533 7.29 -3.50 1.35
C GLY A 533 7.80 -4.64 2.23
N LEU A 534 9.08 -5.01 2.13
CA LEU A 534 9.72 -6.02 2.99
C LEU A 534 9.86 -5.52 4.44
N PHE A 535 9.88 -6.44 5.41
CA PHE A 535 9.97 -6.07 6.82
C PHE A 535 11.43 -5.92 7.27
N GLN A 536 11.92 -4.68 7.32
CA GLN A 536 13.26 -4.34 7.81
C GLN A 536 14.38 -5.24 7.26
N PRO A 537 14.66 -5.21 5.95
CA PRO A 537 15.83 -5.86 5.38
C PRO A 537 17.12 -5.40 6.07
N LEU A 538 17.92 -6.35 6.54
CA LEU A 538 19.20 -6.08 7.23
C LEU A 538 20.40 -6.86 6.65
N GLY A 539 20.16 -7.69 5.64
CA GLY A 539 21.21 -8.42 4.93
C GLY A 539 20.75 -8.83 3.55
N LEU A 540 21.70 -8.90 2.61
CA LEU A 540 21.46 -9.32 1.24
C LEU A 540 22.62 -10.21 0.79
N ARG A 541 22.31 -11.28 0.05
CA ARG A 541 23.30 -12.14 -0.59
C ARG A 541 22.80 -12.55 -1.97
N ILE A 542 23.70 -12.57 -2.94
CA ILE A 542 23.46 -13.17 -4.25
C ILE A 542 24.08 -14.57 -4.27
N VAL A 543 23.29 -15.58 -4.63
CA VAL A 543 23.73 -16.98 -4.74
C VAL A 543 23.24 -17.52 -6.07
N ASP A 544 24.16 -17.93 -6.94
CA ASP A 544 23.86 -18.42 -8.30
C ASP A 544 22.99 -17.44 -9.11
N GLY A 545 23.23 -16.13 -8.94
CA GLY A 545 22.48 -15.05 -9.60
C GLY A 545 21.16 -14.65 -8.91
N GLU A 546 20.72 -15.41 -7.90
CA GLU A 546 19.46 -15.19 -7.21
C GLU A 546 19.62 -14.33 -5.95
N ILE A 547 18.69 -13.41 -5.69
CA ILE A 547 18.76 -12.48 -4.57
C ILE A 547 18.06 -13.07 -3.35
N PHE A 548 18.81 -13.25 -2.26
CA PHE A 548 18.31 -13.60 -0.94
C PHE A 548 18.41 -12.40 -0.01
N VAL A 549 17.35 -12.12 0.74
CA VAL A 549 17.29 -10.99 1.67
C VAL A 549 16.88 -11.48 3.05
N THR A 550 17.69 -11.13 4.06
CA THR A 550 17.31 -11.37 5.46
C THR A 550 16.49 -10.20 5.94
N CYS A 551 15.20 -10.46 6.14
CA CYS A 551 14.22 -9.57 6.75
C CYS A 551 14.04 -9.95 8.21
N ARG A 552 13.29 -9.13 8.95
CA ARG A 552 12.96 -9.41 10.35
C ARG A 552 12.01 -10.60 10.51
N ASP A 553 11.19 -10.85 9.49
CA ASP A 553 10.09 -11.83 9.45
C ASP A 553 10.36 -13.05 8.57
N GLN A 554 11.46 -13.07 7.78
CA GLN A 554 11.88 -14.20 6.95
C GLN A 554 13.25 -13.99 6.30
N LEU A 555 13.86 -15.11 5.87
CA LEU A 555 14.77 -15.12 4.74
C LEU A 555 13.90 -15.27 3.48
N VAL A 556 13.85 -14.20 2.67
CA VAL A 556 13.07 -14.16 1.43
C VAL A 556 13.99 -14.39 0.24
N LYS A 557 13.51 -15.16 -0.74
CA LYS A 557 14.10 -15.28 -2.06
C LYS A 557 13.24 -14.48 -3.05
N LEU A 558 13.88 -13.60 -3.83
CA LEU A 558 13.18 -12.69 -4.73
C LEU A 558 13.25 -13.22 -6.18
N HIS A 559 12.09 -13.35 -6.82
CA HIS A 559 11.97 -13.81 -8.20
C HIS A 559 11.32 -12.75 -9.09
N ASP A 560 12.01 -12.42 -10.17
CA ASP A 560 11.43 -11.77 -11.35
C ASP A 560 10.90 -12.88 -12.27
N LEU A 561 9.58 -13.02 -12.38
CA LEU A 561 8.96 -14.16 -13.06
C LEU A 561 8.74 -13.90 -14.55
N ASN A 562 8.70 -12.63 -14.96
CA ASN A 562 8.40 -12.21 -16.34
C ASN A 562 9.61 -11.57 -17.06
N GLY A 563 10.72 -11.33 -16.36
CA GLY A 563 11.96 -10.76 -16.88
C GLY A 563 11.93 -9.25 -17.10
N ASP A 564 11.07 -8.51 -16.38
CA ASP A 564 10.92 -7.06 -16.54
C ASP A 564 11.80 -6.22 -15.60
N ASP A 565 12.65 -6.85 -14.78
CA ASP A 565 13.43 -6.31 -13.65
C ASP A 565 12.59 -5.72 -12.49
N GLU A 566 11.33 -6.11 -12.31
CA GLU A 566 10.57 -5.98 -11.05
C GLU A 566 10.36 -7.38 -10.44
N ILE A 567 10.46 -7.48 -9.11
CA ILE A 567 10.25 -8.75 -8.42
C ILE A 567 8.74 -9.00 -8.22
N ASP A 568 8.27 -10.12 -8.77
CA ASP A 568 6.88 -10.57 -8.71
C ASP A 568 6.61 -11.52 -7.54
N HIS A 569 7.59 -12.33 -7.13
CA HIS A 569 7.38 -13.34 -6.08
C HIS A 569 8.41 -13.23 -4.96
N TYR A 570 7.89 -13.03 -3.75
CA TYR A 570 8.66 -12.97 -2.52
C TYR A 570 8.50 -14.33 -1.86
N GLU A 571 9.33 -15.28 -2.29
CA GLU A 571 9.29 -16.66 -1.80
C GLU A 571 9.79 -16.70 -0.36
N SER A 572 9.01 -17.33 0.52
CA SER A 572 9.42 -17.57 1.90
C SER A 572 10.38 -18.75 1.97
N PHE A 573 11.66 -18.50 1.72
CA PHE A 573 12.69 -19.54 1.80
C PHE A 573 12.83 -20.08 3.24
N ASN A 574 12.75 -19.20 4.24
CA ASN A 574 12.62 -19.60 5.64
C ASN A 574 11.90 -18.53 6.46
N HIS A 575 10.84 -18.92 7.18
CA HIS A 575 10.14 -18.03 8.12
C HIS A 575 10.08 -18.61 9.54
N ASP A 576 11.00 -19.52 9.91
CA ASP A 576 10.95 -20.19 11.23
C ASP A 576 11.38 -19.28 12.39
N HIS A 577 12.14 -18.21 12.11
CA HIS A 577 12.58 -17.28 13.16
C HIS A 577 11.37 -16.57 13.80
N GLN A 578 11.54 -16.16 15.05
CA GLN A 578 10.50 -15.50 15.83
C GLN A 578 10.65 -13.98 15.76
N VAL A 579 9.56 -13.27 15.52
CA VAL A 579 9.50 -11.83 15.75
C VAL A 579 8.91 -11.60 17.13
N THR A 580 9.74 -11.12 18.05
CA THR A 580 9.34 -10.81 19.42
C THR A 580 9.09 -9.32 19.61
N GLU A 581 8.61 -8.95 20.80
CA GLU A 581 8.56 -7.57 21.25
C GLU A 581 9.89 -6.84 20.98
N HIS A 582 9.77 -5.57 20.56
CA HIS A 582 10.91 -4.67 20.40
C HIS A 582 11.62 -4.43 21.74
N PHE A 583 12.93 -4.18 21.67
CA PHE A 583 13.77 -3.79 22.81
C PHE A 583 13.23 -2.56 23.56
#